data_AF-A0A1M5N826-F1
#
_entry.id   AF-A0A1M5N826-F1
#
_cell.length_a   1.000
_cell.length_b   1.000
_cell.length_c   1.000
_cell.angle_alpha   90.00
_cell.angle_beta   90.00
_cell.angle_gamma   90.00
#
_symmetry.space_group_name_H-M   'P 1'
#
loop_
_entity.id
_entity.type
_entity.pdbx_description
1 polymer ?
#
loop_
_entity_poly.entity_id
_entity_poly.type
_entity_poly.pdbx_seq_one_letter_code
_entity_poly.pdbx_strand_id
1 'polypeptide(L)'
;MRTIQLLLLLLVLSIFSCENAKESKRETPAVVEEIVEIPNIEVPKSETILNGNEGNWYYKGQLFNGFAIQCYPNGALKQKIGFYNGKKMGVTKLWFPNGVLKVESHYHENKLVGSYRSWWENGILAAEVCYENGKPSGLEKNWYNTGQLSKKRNLVDGKEEGLQQAWLQNGTLYVNYEAKNGRIFGMRRANLCYQLADEKVIITKD
;
A
#
# COMPACT_ATOMS: atom_id res chain seq x y z
N MET A 1 -52.79 3.83 -17.49
CA MET A 1 -51.39 3.46 -17.78
C MET A 1 -50.48 4.21 -16.82
N ARG A 2 -49.97 3.54 -15.79
CA ARG A 2 -48.96 4.08 -14.87
C ARG A 2 -47.59 3.62 -15.36
N THR A 3 -46.79 4.53 -15.91
CA THR A 3 -45.41 4.24 -16.30
C THR A 3 -44.50 4.51 -15.11
N ILE A 4 -43.80 3.45 -14.70
CA ILE A 4 -42.76 3.43 -13.67
C ILE A 4 -41.52 4.10 -14.25
N GLN A 5 -41.03 5.18 -13.62
CA GLN A 5 -39.68 5.68 -13.86
C GLN A 5 -38.73 5.00 -12.87
N LEU A 6 -37.99 4.00 -13.37
CA LEU A 6 -36.86 3.39 -12.68
C LEU A 6 -35.67 4.35 -12.75
N LEU A 7 -35.31 4.98 -11.63
CA LEU A 7 -34.09 5.77 -11.53
C LEU A 7 -32.93 4.80 -11.28
N LEU A 8 -32.19 4.44 -12.33
CA LEU A 8 -30.99 3.60 -12.24
C LEU A 8 -29.82 4.46 -11.75
N LEU A 9 -29.48 4.35 -10.46
CA LEU A 9 -28.32 5.01 -9.87
C LEU A 9 -27.06 4.23 -10.26
N LEU A 10 -26.40 4.67 -11.34
CA LEU A 10 -25.08 4.17 -11.75
C LEU A 10 -24.04 4.66 -10.74
N LEU A 11 -23.66 3.76 -9.82
CA LEU A 11 -22.58 3.94 -8.87
C LEU A 11 -21.25 3.91 -9.63
N VAL A 12 -20.73 5.09 -10.00
CA VAL A 12 -19.39 5.21 -10.60
C VAL A 12 -18.36 4.92 -9.51
N LEU A 13 -17.88 3.68 -9.47
CA LEU A 13 -16.70 3.28 -8.71
C LEU A 13 -15.48 3.94 -9.38
N SER A 14 -15.05 5.06 -8.80
CA SER A 14 -13.83 5.76 -9.17
C SER A 14 -12.63 4.88 -8.83
N ILE A 15 -12.10 4.21 -9.85
CA ILE A 15 -10.78 3.59 -9.81
C ILE A 15 -9.78 4.75 -9.82
N PHE A 16 -9.37 5.20 -8.64
CA PHE A 16 -8.21 6.07 -8.50
C PHE A 16 -6.96 5.25 -8.85
N SER A 17 -6.63 5.24 -10.15
CA SER A 17 -5.32 4.87 -10.65
C SER A 17 -4.31 5.91 -10.17
N CYS A 18 -3.10 5.45 -9.81
CA CYS A 18 -2.01 6.35 -9.45
C CYS A 18 -1.50 7.08 -10.69
N GLU A 19 -2.01 8.29 -10.93
CA GLU A 19 -1.36 9.23 -11.83
C GLU A 19 -0.65 10.32 -11.03
N ASN A 20 0.66 10.46 -11.29
CA ASN A 20 1.36 11.71 -11.09
C ASN A 20 1.96 12.11 -12.43
N ALA A 21 1.53 13.26 -12.93
CA ALA A 21 1.99 13.85 -14.17
C ALA A 21 3.45 14.30 -14.06
N LYS A 22 4.30 13.79 -14.96
CA LYS A 22 5.43 14.52 -15.56
C LYS A 22 5.56 14.06 -17.00
N GLU A 23 5.15 14.91 -17.92
CA GLU A 23 5.44 14.76 -19.34
C GLU A 23 6.95 14.84 -19.59
N SER A 24 7.51 13.79 -20.17
CA SER A 24 8.74 13.84 -20.95
C SER A 24 8.69 12.69 -21.95
N LYS A 25 8.38 13.00 -23.21
CA LYS A 25 8.39 12.04 -24.32
C LYS A 25 9.79 11.41 -24.47
N ARG A 26 9.92 10.16 -24.07
CA ARG A 26 10.87 9.20 -24.65
C ARG A 26 10.06 7.99 -25.09
N GLU A 27 10.04 7.77 -26.40
CA GLU A 27 9.53 6.55 -27.00
C GLU A 27 10.32 5.38 -26.40
N THR A 28 9.68 4.65 -25.49
CA THR A 28 10.20 3.42 -24.91
C THR A 28 9.46 2.28 -25.60
N PRO A 29 10.14 1.22 -26.07
CA PRO A 29 9.45 0.11 -26.73
C PRO A 29 8.43 -0.47 -25.76
N ALA A 30 7.21 -0.72 -26.23
CA ALA A 30 6.14 -1.32 -25.45
C ALA A 30 6.61 -2.68 -24.91
N VAL A 31 7.02 -2.71 -23.63
CA VAL A 31 7.17 -3.95 -22.89
C VAL A 31 5.76 -4.51 -22.79
N VAL A 32 5.49 -5.58 -23.54
CA VAL A 32 4.29 -6.38 -23.34
C VAL A 32 4.44 -6.96 -21.93
N GLU A 33 3.80 -6.35 -20.94
CA GLU A 33 3.67 -6.96 -19.62
C GLU A 33 2.87 -8.24 -19.80
N GLU A 34 3.58 -9.37 -19.85
CA GLU A 34 2.95 -10.69 -19.91
C GLU A 34 2.12 -10.86 -18.65
N ILE A 35 0.79 -10.88 -18.81
CA ILE A 35 -0.15 -11.08 -17.72
C ILE A 35 0.01 -12.52 -17.27
N VAL A 36 0.80 -12.74 -16.22
CA VAL A 36 0.99 -14.07 -15.63
C VAL A 36 -0.28 -14.45 -14.87
N GLU A 37 -1.05 -15.37 -15.44
CA GLU A 37 -2.22 -15.95 -14.78
C GLU A 37 -1.78 -17.02 -13.76
N ILE A 38 -2.11 -16.79 -12.49
CA ILE A 38 -1.81 -17.74 -11.41
C ILE A 38 -2.90 -18.82 -11.41
N PRO A 39 -2.56 -20.12 -11.50
CA PRO A 39 -3.55 -21.19 -11.41
C PRO A 39 -4.39 -21.07 -10.13
N ASN A 40 -5.70 -21.25 -10.23
CA ASN A 40 -6.60 -21.16 -9.08
C ASN A 40 -6.58 -22.44 -8.21
N ILE A 41 -5.39 -22.81 -7.74
CA ILE A 41 -5.15 -23.95 -6.85
C ILE A 41 -4.86 -23.38 -5.47
N GLU A 42 -5.65 -23.76 -4.45
CA GLU A 42 -5.43 -23.32 -3.08
C GLU A 42 -4.88 -24.46 -2.22
N VAL A 43 -3.81 -24.20 -1.48
CA VAL A 43 -3.19 -25.19 -0.57
C VAL A 43 -2.93 -24.54 0.80
N PRO A 44 -2.92 -25.32 1.90
CA PRO A 44 -2.52 -24.79 3.19
C PRO A 44 -1.09 -24.26 3.15
N LYS A 45 -0.87 -23.05 3.65
CA LYS A 45 0.46 -22.43 3.70
C LYS A 45 1.46 -23.28 4.48
N SER A 46 1.00 -24.02 5.49
CA SER A 46 1.81 -24.96 6.26
C SER A 46 2.39 -26.11 5.42
N GLU A 47 1.81 -26.42 4.27
CA GLU A 47 2.31 -27.46 3.35
C GLU A 47 3.26 -26.90 2.27
N THR A 48 3.41 -25.58 2.20
CA THR A 48 4.36 -24.94 1.29
C THR A 48 5.71 -24.76 1.97
N ILE A 49 6.79 -25.05 1.25
CA ILE A 49 8.16 -25.03 1.78
C ILE A 49 8.96 -23.99 1.00
N LEU A 50 9.61 -23.05 1.70
CA LEU A 50 10.56 -22.11 1.10
C LEU A 50 11.96 -22.74 1.09
N ASN A 51 12.55 -22.86 -0.10
CA ASN A 51 13.99 -23.01 -0.24
C ASN A 51 14.64 -21.62 -0.09
N GLY A 52 15.24 -21.36 1.07
CA GLY A 52 15.85 -20.07 1.40
C GLY A 52 17.05 -19.69 0.52
N ASN A 53 17.74 -20.67 -0.09
CA ASN A 53 18.90 -20.41 -0.93
C ASN A 53 18.51 -19.87 -2.32
N GLU A 54 17.36 -20.32 -2.83
CA GLU A 54 16.87 -19.95 -4.16
C GLU A 54 15.75 -18.91 -4.12
N GLY A 55 15.09 -18.74 -2.96
CA GLY A 55 13.90 -17.89 -2.83
C GLY A 55 12.65 -18.51 -3.46
N ASN A 56 12.66 -19.82 -3.73
CA ASN A 56 11.58 -20.54 -4.38
C ASN A 56 10.71 -21.29 -3.36
N TRP A 57 9.41 -21.26 -3.58
CA TRP A 57 8.39 -21.98 -2.82
C TRP A 57 8.01 -23.27 -3.53
N TYR A 58 7.85 -24.33 -2.74
CA TYR A 58 7.53 -25.66 -3.21
C TYR A 58 6.25 -26.19 -2.57
N TYR A 59 5.53 -27.01 -3.32
CA TYR A 59 4.41 -27.81 -2.84
C TYR A 59 4.59 -29.24 -3.37
N LYS A 60 4.56 -30.24 -2.49
CA LYS A 60 4.82 -31.65 -2.84
C LYS A 60 6.11 -31.87 -3.65
N GLY A 61 7.16 -31.12 -3.32
CA GLY A 61 8.47 -31.23 -3.96
C GLY A 61 8.61 -30.55 -5.32
N GLN A 62 7.59 -29.86 -5.82
CA GLN A 62 7.61 -29.13 -7.09
C GLN A 62 7.48 -27.62 -6.86
N LEU A 63 7.99 -26.80 -7.79
CA LEU A 63 7.80 -25.36 -7.76
C LEU A 63 6.31 -25.03 -7.68
N PHE A 64 5.95 -24.21 -6.69
CA PHE A 64 4.55 -23.96 -6.39
C PHE A 64 3.93 -22.97 -7.38
N ASN A 65 2.75 -23.34 -7.89
CA ASN A 65 1.90 -22.52 -8.73
C ASN A 65 0.49 -22.54 -8.12
N GLY A 66 0.03 -21.39 -7.64
CA GLY A 66 -1.28 -21.26 -6.99
C GLY A 66 -1.26 -20.33 -5.79
N PHE A 67 -2.22 -20.51 -4.89
CA PHE A 67 -2.41 -19.70 -3.71
C PHE A 67 -2.15 -20.51 -2.43
N ALA A 68 -1.26 -20.00 -1.58
CA ALA A 68 -1.11 -20.52 -0.23
C ALA A 68 -2.08 -19.79 0.71
N ILE A 69 -2.91 -20.55 1.43
CA ILE A 69 -3.93 -20.01 2.34
C ILE A 69 -3.60 -20.37 3.79
N GLN A 70 -3.94 -19.48 4.72
CA GLN A 70 -3.98 -19.81 6.15
C GLN A 70 -5.23 -19.22 6.75
N CYS A 71 -5.86 -19.94 7.68
CA CYS A 71 -7.00 -19.47 8.46
C CYS A 71 -6.61 -19.22 9.92
N TYR A 72 -7.39 -18.39 10.60
CA TYR A 72 -7.39 -18.26 12.05
C TYR A 72 -8.06 -19.48 12.72
N PRO A 73 -7.88 -19.68 14.04
CA PRO A 73 -8.56 -20.76 14.76
C PRO A 73 -10.09 -20.72 14.68
N ASN A 74 -10.68 -19.52 14.49
CA ASN A 74 -12.12 -19.34 14.29
C ASN A 74 -12.59 -19.67 12.86
N GLY A 75 -11.71 -20.16 11.99
CA GLY A 75 -11.99 -20.49 10.59
C GLY A 75 -11.92 -19.31 9.61
N ALA A 76 -11.81 -18.07 10.08
CA ALA A 76 -11.71 -16.90 9.20
C ALA A 76 -10.40 -16.92 8.40
N LEU A 77 -10.44 -16.49 7.13
CA LEU A 77 -9.25 -16.40 6.29
C LEU A 77 -8.27 -15.39 6.90
N LYS A 78 -7.00 -15.78 7.06
CA LYS A 78 -5.94 -14.95 7.63
C LYS A 78 -5.02 -14.38 6.56
N GLN A 79 -4.70 -15.17 5.54
CA GLN A 79 -3.83 -14.77 4.43
C GLN A 79 -4.08 -15.64 3.21
N LYS A 80 -3.89 -15.03 2.04
CA LYS A 80 -3.90 -15.65 0.71
C LYS A 80 -2.75 -15.04 -0.09
N ILE A 81 -1.77 -15.87 -0.46
CA ILE A 81 -0.53 -15.45 -1.12
C ILE A 81 -0.44 -16.18 -2.46
N GLY A 82 -0.32 -15.44 -3.57
CA GLY A 82 -0.15 -16.00 -4.90
C GLY A 82 1.31 -16.36 -5.20
N PHE A 83 1.51 -17.47 -5.92
CA PHE A 83 2.79 -17.97 -6.36
C PHE A 83 2.72 -18.45 -7.81
N TYR A 84 3.78 -18.18 -8.57
CA TYR A 84 3.99 -18.70 -9.90
C TYR A 84 5.46 -19.06 -10.06
N ASN A 85 5.75 -20.27 -10.55
CA ASN A 85 7.10 -20.86 -10.62
C ASN A 85 7.86 -20.73 -9.29
N GLY A 86 7.18 -20.96 -8.17
CA GLY A 86 7.74 -20.86 -6.83
C GLY A 86 8.04 -19.45 -6.35
N LYS A 87 7.80 -18.39 -7.12
CA LYS A 87 8.00 -17.01 -6.66
C LYS A 87 6.66 -16.38 -6.31
N LYS A 88 6.63 -15.50 -5.31
CA LYS A 88 5.42 -14.70 -5.02
C LYS A 88 5.06 -13.88 -6.26
N MET A 89 3.80 -13.92 -6.64
CA MET A 89 3.26 -13.29 -7.83
C MET A 89 1.84 -12.79 -7.56
N GLY A 90 1.46 -11.70 -8.21
CA GLY A 90 0.12 -11.14 -8.15
C GLY A 90 -0.24 -10.56 -6.78
N VAL A 91 -1.54 -10.51 -6.49
CA VAL A 91 -2.08 -9.87 -5.29
C VAL A 91 -2.01 -10.81 -4.09
N THR A 92 -1.36 -10.36 -3.03
CA THR A 92 -1.36 -10.98 -1.71
C THR A 92 -2.24 -10.18 -0.76
N LYS A 93 -3.13 -10.89 -0.04
CA LYS A 93 -4.07 -10.30 0.92
C LYS A 93 -3.94 -10.96 2.29
N LEU A 94 -4.01 -10.15 3.33
CA LEU A 94 -4.09 -10.55 4.74
C LEU A 94 -5.35 -9.95 5.34
N TRP A 95 -5.95 -10.64 6.30
CA TRP A 95 -7.16 -10.18 6.99
C TRP A 95 -7.00 -10.27 8.51
N PHE A 96 -7.76 -9.47 9.23
CA PHE A 96 -7.96 -9.58 10.68
C PHE A 96 -8.92 -10.73 11.02
N PRO A 97 -8.96 -11.21 12.29
CA PRO A 97 -9.88 -12.28 12.70
C PRO A 97 -11.36 -11.97 12.48
N ASN A 98 -11.73 -10.68 12.44
CA ASN A 98 -13.07 -10.18 12.15
C ASN A 98 -13.40 -10.12 10.65
N GLY A 99 -12.48 -10.54 9.77
CA GLY A 99 -12.66 -10.53 8.31
C GLY A 99 -12.33 -9.21 7.62
N VAL A 100 -11.98 -8.15 8.36
CA VAL A 100 -11.53 -6.87 7.77
C VAL A 100 -10.18 -7.09 7.06
N LEU A 101 -10.04 -6.56 5.85
CA LEU A 101 -8.79 -6.61 5.09
C LEU A 101 -7.71 -5.86 5.87
N LYS A 102 -6.56 -6.51 6.10
CA LYS A 102 -5.45 -5.97 6.88
C LYS A 102 -4.34 -5.43 6.00
N VAL A 103 -3.98 -6.17 4.94
CA VAL A 103 -2.96 -5.79 3.96
C VAL A 103 -3.39 -6.27 2.58
N GLU A 104 -3.12 -5.45 1.57
CA GLU A 104 -3.17 -5.78 0.16
C GLU A 104 -1.85 -5.31 -0.46
N SER A 105 -1.19 -6.19 -1.19
CA SER A 105 0.13 -5.93 -1.75
C SER A 105 0.30 -6.70 -3.04
N HIS A 106 1.00 -6.11 -4.02
CA HIS A 106 1.25 -6.75 -5.30
C HIS A 106 2.70 -7.22 -5.37
N TYR A 107 2.91 -8.43 -5.87
CA TYR A 107 4.21 -9.03 -6.06
C TYR A 107 4.46 -9.37 -7.52
N HIS A 108 5.69 -9.18 -7.94
CA HIS A 108 6.22 -9.74 -9.17
C HIS A 108 7.57 -10.37 -8.85
N GLU A 109 7.68 -11.68 -9.06
CA GLU A 109 8.89 -12.46 -8.78
C GLU A 109 9.53 -12.17 -7.40
N ASN A 110 8.77 -12.38 -6.32
CA ASN A 110 9.20 -12.11 -4.93
C ASN A 110 9.40 -10.63 -4.56
N LYS A 111 9.34 -9.69 -5.50
CA LYS A 111 9.48 -8.25 -5.23
C LYS A 111 8.12 -7.59 -5.12
N LEU A 112 7.98 -6.68 -4.15
CA LEU A 112 6.82 -5.79 -4.10
C LEU A 112 6.84 -4.86 -5.32
N VAL A 113 5.69 -4.71 -5.95
CA VAL A 113 5.46 -3.80 -7.08
C VAL A 113 4.11 -3.13 -6.88
N GLY A 114 3.86 -2.01 -7.55
CA GLY A 114 2.54 -1.37 -7.56
C GLY A 114 2.08 -0.93 -6.17
N SER A 115 0.78 -1.00 -5.91
CA SER A 115 0.21 -0.51 -4.66
C SER A 115 0.48 -1.43 -3.47
N TYR A 116 0.71 -0.81 -2.33
CA TYR A 116 0.66 -1.44 -1.01
C TYR A 116 -0.33 -0.65 -0.17
N ARG A 117 -1.30 -1.35 0.41
CA ARG A 117 -2.29 -0.77 1.32
C ARG A 117 -2.40 -1.62 2.57
N SER A 118 -2.61 -0.97 3.69
CA SER A 118 -2.93 -1.62 4.95
C SER A 118 -4.04 -0.87 5.65
N TRP A 119 -4.83 -1.58 6.47
CA TRP A 119 -5.95 -1.01 7.19
C TRP A 119 -5.86 -1.34 8.68
N TRP A 120 -6.48 -0.49 9.48
CA TRP A 120 -6.78 -0.74 10.89
C TRP A 120 -7.91 -1.76 11.01
N GLU A 121 -8.04 -2.38 12.17
CA GLU A 121 -9.05 -3.43 12.42
C GLU A 121 -10.50 -2.91 12.34
N ASN A 122 -10.69 -1.59 12.46
CA ASN A 122 -11.97 -0.91 12.23
C ASN A 122 -12.24 -0.60 10.75
N GLY A 123 -11.39 -1.06 9.83
CA GLY A 123 -11.55 -0.88 8.38
C GLY A 123 -11.02 0.45 7.83
N ILE A 124 -10.50 1.34 8.67
CA ILE A 124 -9.92 2.61 8.22
C ILE A 124 -8.54 2.35 7.61
N LEU A 125 -8.25 3.00 6.46
CA LEU A 125 -6.94 2.89 5.81
C LEU A 125 -5.84 3.35 6.78
N ALA A 126 -4.81 2.53 6.97
CA ALA A 126 -3.71 2.77 7.90
C ALA A 126 -2.45 3.28 7.17
N ALA A 127 -2.16 2.72 6.00
CA ALA A 127 -1.05 3.17 5.16
C ALA A 127 -1.30 2.86 3.69
N GLU A 128 -0.73 3.70 2.82
CA GLU A 128 -0.72 3.56 1.37
C GLU A 128 0.63 4.06 0.82
N VAL A 129 1.24 3.26 -0.05
CA VAL A 129 2.48 3.61 -0.75
C VAL A 129 2.61 2.75 -2.02
N CYS A 130 3.34 3.24 -3.02
CA CYS A 130 3.69 2.44 -4.20
C CYS A 130 5.09 1.83 -4.04
N TYR A 131 5.29 0.66 -4.65
CA TYR A 131 6.58 -0.03 -4.70
C TYR A 131 7.02 -0.20 -6.15
N GLU A 132 8.32 0.00 -6.38
CA GLU A 132 9.01 -0.30 -7.61
C GLU A 132 10.19 -1.21 -7.28
N ASN A 133 10.20 -2.43 -7.84
CA ASN A 133 11.28 -3.40 -7.63
C ASN A 133 11.63 -3.66 -6.15
N GLY A 134 10.62 -3.70 -5.28
CA GLY A 134 10.77 -3.94 -3.85
C GLY A 134 11.12 -2.70 -3.02
N LYS A 135 11.25 -1.51 -3.64
CA LYS A 135 11.52 -0.25 -2.93
C LYS A 135 10.30 0.67 -2.97
N PRO A 136 9.96 1.37 -1.88
CA PRO A 136 8.86 2.31 -1.92
C PRO A 136 9.24 3.53 -2.77
N SER A 137 8.31 3.97 -3.62
CA SER A 137 8.46 5.06 -4.57
C SER A 137 7.18 5.88 -4.60
N GLY A 138 7.31 7.19 -4.77
CA GLY A 138 6.20 8.14 -4.78
C GLY A 138 5.73 8.54 -3.39
N LEU A 139 4.42 8.77 -3.28
CA LEU A 139 3.81 9.35 -2.09
C LEU A 139 3.37 8.26 -1.09
N GLU A 140 4.03 8.21 0.06
CA GLU A 140 3.56 7.44 1.22
C GLU A 140 2.61 8.30 2.07
N LYS A 141 1.49 7.71 2.47
CA LYS A 141 0.55 8.29 3.43
C LYS A 141 0.25 7.29 4.52
N ASN A 142 0.21 7.76 5.77
CA ASN A 142 -0.27 6.99 6.90
C ASN A 142 -1.38 7.76 7.62
N TRP A 143 -2.29 7.02 8.25
CA TRP A 143 -3.40 7.58 9.00
C TRP A 143 -3.51 6.96 10.38
N TYR A 144 -4.02 7.72 11.34
CA TYR A 144 -4.48 7.21 12.62
C TYR A 144 -5.71 6.31 12.42
N ASN A 145 -6.03 5.48 13.42
CA ASN A 145 -7.24 4.66 13.43
C ASN A 145 -8.54 5.49 13.44
N THR A 146 -8.46 6.81 13.66
CA THR A 146 -9.57 7.77 13.51
C THR A 146 -9.78 8.23 12.06
N GLY A 147 -8.87 7.88 11.14
CA GLY A 147 -8.88 8.33 9.75
C GLY A 147 -8.17 9.66 9.51
N GLN A 148 -7.64 10.31 10.55
CA GLN A 148 -6.83 11.52 10.38
C GLN A 148 -5.45 11.16 9.83
N LEU A 149 -4.97 11.93 8.84
CA LEU A 149 -3.63 11.78 8.26
C LEU A 149 -2.57 12.00 9.36
N SER A 150 -1.72 11.00 9.58
CA SER A 150 -0.63 11.05 10.55
C SER A 150 0.72 11.36 9.91
N LYS A 151 0.89 10.99 8.64
CA LYS A 151 2.17 11.14 7.93
C LYS A 151 1.99 11.25 6.42
N LYS A 152 2.83 12.06 5.79
CA LYS A 152 2.98 12.17 4.35
C LYS A 152 4.47 12.20 4.02
N ARG A 153 4.95 11.29 3.18
CA ARG A 153 6.35 11.27 2.74
C ARG A 153 6.47 11.12 1.24
N ASN A 154 7.39 11.86 0.64
CA ASN A 154 7.77 11.70 -0.75
C ASN A 154 9.05 10.86 -0.83
N LEU A 155 9.00 9.76 -1.57
CA LEU A 155 10.04 8.74 -1.66
C LEU A 155 10.49 8.53 -3.11
N VAL A 156 11.79 8.33 -3.30
CA VAL A 156 12.42 7.89 -4.57
C VAL A 156 13.41 6.79 -4.23
N ASP A 157 13.24 5.60 -4.82
CA ASP A 157 14.09 4.43 -4.55
C ASP A 157 14.24 4.10 -3.05
N GLY A 158 13.16 4.29 -2.28
CA GLY A 158 13.12 4.06 -0.84
C GLY A 158 13.79 5.15 0.01
N LYS A 159 14.23 6.26 -0.59
CA LYS A 159 14.82 7.40 0.11
C LYS A 159 13.88 8.61 0.07
N GLU A 160 13.91 9.43 1.12
CA GLU A 160 13.12 10.65 1.16
C GLU A 160 13.65 11.68 0.16
N GLU A 161 12.77 12.25 -0.64
CA GLU A 161 13.05 13.32 -1.61
C GLU A 161 11.83 14.24 -1.69
N GLY A 162 12.00 15.55 -1.55
CA GLY A 162 10.92 16.52 -1.43
C GLY A 162 10.36 16.65 0.00
N LEU A 163 9.14 17.16 0.12
CA LEU A 163 8.52 17.54 1.40
C LEU A 163 8.08 16.31 2.23
N GLN A 164 8.35 16.34 3.53
CA GLN A 164 7.99 15.31 4.50
C GLN A 164 7.21 15.97 5.64
N GLN A 165 6.05 15.41 5.99
CA GLN A 165 5.15 15.96 7.00
C GLN A 165 4.60 14.88 7.92
N ALA A 166 4.41 15.23 9.20
CA ALA A 166 3.68 14.40 10.14
C ALA A 166 2.92 15.24 11.16
N TRP A 167 1.75 14.72 11.54
CA TRP A 167 0.79 15.38 12.43
C TRP A 167 0.54 14.50 13.65
N LEU A 168 0.34 15.13 14.81
CA LEU A 168 -0.22 14.50 15.99
C LEU A 168 -1.71 14.23 15.77
N GLN A 169 -2.32 13.38 16.62
CA GLN A 169 -3.74 12.99 16.49
C GLN A 169 -4.73 14.15 16.73
N ASN A 170 -4.29 15.25 17.35
CA ASN A 170 -5.07 16.47 17.46
C ASN A 170 -4.96 17.37 16.20
N GLY A 171 -4.22 16.93 15.17
CA GLY A 171 -3.97 17.66 13.93
C GLY A 171 -2.76 18.59 13.98
N THR A 172 -2.04 18.72 15.10
CA THR A 172 -0.85 19.57 15.20
C THR A 172 0.27 19.02 14.32
N LEU A 173 0.73 19.81 13.34
CA LEU A 173 1.91 19.51 12.54
C LEU A 173 3.15 19.55 13.44
N TYR A 174 3.88 18.43 13.55
CA TYR A 174 5.07 18.35 14.40
C TYR A 174 6.34 17.97 13.62
N VAL A 175 6.19 17.55 12.36
CA VAL A 175 7.30 17.32 11.43
C VAL A 175 6.99 18.06 10.14
N ASN A 176 7.93 18.88 9.66
CA ASN A 176 7.82 19.60 8.40
C ASN A 176 9.23 19.93 7.88
N TYR A 177 9.77 19.07 7.01
CA TYR A 177 11.07 19.30 6.38
C TYR A 177 11.09 18.83 4.94
N GLU A 178 11.99 19.40 4.15
CA GLU A 178 12.29 18.96 2.80
C GLU A 178 13.59 18.16 2.78
N ALA A 179 13.56 17.00 2.12
CA ALA A 179 14.74 16.22 1.81
C ALA A 179 15.19 16.53 0.38
N LYS A 180 16.46 16.88 0.18
CA LYS A 180 17.01 17.17 -1.14
C LYS A 180 18.45 16.69 -1.22
N ASN A 181 18.73 15.80 -2.16
CA ASN A 181 20.07 15.21 -2.33
C ASN A 181 20.62 14.61 -1.03
N GLY A 182 19.76 13.95 -0.25
CA GLY A 182 20.10 13.33 1.04
C GLY A 182 20.33 14.32 2.20
N ARG A 183 20.12 15.62 1.99
CA ARG A 183 20.15 16.64 3.06
C ARG A 183 18.75 17.02 3.47
N ILE A 184 18.59 17.43 4.72
CA ILE A 184 17.31 17.82 5.32
C ILE A 184 17.29 19.33 5.57
N PHE A 185 16.19 19.97 5.19
CA PHE A 185 15.94 21.40 5.38
C PHE A 185 14.60 21.59 6.08
N GLY A 186 14.60 22.16 7.29
CA GLY A 186 13.39 22.41 8.08
C GLY A 186 13.31 21.61 9.38
N MET A 187 12.10 21.44 9.90
CA MET A 187 11.83 20.96 11.25
C MET A 187 11.55 19.46 11.28
N ARG A 188 12.41 18.69 11.96
CA ARG A 188 12.18 17.24 12.14
C ARG A 188 11.26 16.91 13.31
N ARG A 189 11.23 17.74 14.35
CA ARG A 189 10.33 17.68 15.50
C ARG A 189 10.22 19.09 16.08
N ALA A 190 9.08 19.73 15.90
CA ALA A 190 8.81 21.03 16.51
C ALA A 190 8.07 20.80 17.83
N ASN A 191 8.79 20.93 18.95
CA ASN A 191 8.15 21.32 20.21
C ASN A 191 8.25 22.83 20.28
N LEU A 192 7.13 23.55 20.35
CA LEU A 192 7.15 24.98 20.62
C LEU A 192 7.75 25.18 22.01
N CYS A 193 8.93 25.81 22.10
CA CYS A 193 9.58 26.11 23.38
C CYS A 193 8.76 27.14 24.21
N TYR A 194 7.86 27.87 23.55
CA TYR A 194 6.93 28.80 24.15
C TYR A 194 5.76 29.00 23.17
N GLN A 195 4.52 29.01 23.67
CA GLN A 195 3.34 29.45 22.91
C GLN A 195 3.01 30.87 23.35
N LEU A 196 2.78 31.80 22.40
CA LEU A 196 2.23 33.10 22.76
C LEU A 196 0.78 32.89 23.21
N ALA A 197 0.36 33.55 24.29
CA ALA A 197 -0.97 33.36 24.90
C ALA A 197 -2.14 33.53 23.90
N ASP A 198 -1.93 34.32 22.85
CA ASP A 198 -2.95 34.67 21.84
C ASP A 198 -2.55 34.27 20.40
N GLU A 199 -1.65 33.30 20.22
CA GLU A 199 -1.22 32.90 18.87
C GLU A 199 -2.37 32.23 18.07
N LYS A 200 -2.81 32.88 17.00
CA LYS A 200 -3.67 32.27 15.98
C LYS A 200 -2.82 31.74 14.83
N VAL A 201 -2.48 30.46 14.87
CA VAL A 201 -1.82 29.79 13.74
C VAL A 201 -2.84 29.54 12.63
N ILE A 202 -2.72 30.27 11.53
CA ILE A 202 -3.53 30.06 10.32
C ILE A 202 -2.74 29.12 9.40
N ILE A 203 -3.18 27.88 9.29
CA ILE A 203 -2.63 26.92 8.33
C ILE A 203 -3.47 27.01 7.06
N THR A 204 -2.97 27.71 6.04
CA THR A 204 -3.58 27.69 4.71
C THR A 204 -3.32 26.33 4.07
N LYS A 205 -4.39 25.69 3.58
CA LYS A 205 -4.26 24.54 2.67
C LYS A 205 -4.21 25.10 1.26
N ASP A 206 -3.05 25.00 0.63
CA ASP A 206 -2.91 25.17 -0.82
C ASP A 206 -3.47 23.95 -1.57
#